data_AF-A0A929IEX0-F1
#
_entry.id   AF-A0A929IEX0-F1
#
_cell.length_a   1.000
_cell.length_b   1.000
_cell.length_c   1.000
_cell.angle_alpha   90.00
_cell.angle_beta   90.00
_cell.angle_gamma   90.00
#
_symmetry.space_group_name_H-M   'P 1'
#
loop_
_entity.id
_entity.type
_entity.pdbx_description
1 polymer ?
#
loop_
_entity_poly.entity_id
_entity_poly.type
_entity_poly.pdbx_seq_one_letter_code
_entity_poly.pdbx_strand_id
1 'polypeptide(L)' 'MYKRQAWDHIRAVKEGRVYVMAGDIWTGPRAIIGMSYMAKFFYPDAFKALDPEALHREYMEKFQGINYQGMYVYP' A
#
# COMPACT_ATOMS: atom_id res chain seq x y z
N MET A 1 6.73 5.73 -16.57
CA MET A 1 6.47 4.43 -15.91
C MET A 1 5.19 3.72 -16.39
N TYR A 2 4.32 4.33 -17.22
CA TYR A 2 3.12 3.66 -17.72
C TYR A 2 3.14 3.60 -19.25
N LYS A 3 3.63 2.49 -19.84
CA LYS A 3 3.81 2.34 -21.29
C LYS A 3 2.77 1.43 -21.96
N ARG A 4 1.77 0.95 -21.22
CA ARG A 4 0.72 0.12 -21.80
C ARG A 4 -0.23 1.00 -22.60
N GLN A 5 -0.47 0.62 -23.86
CA GLN A 5 -1.35 1.36 -24.76
C GLN A 5 -2.73 1.60 -24.11
N ALA A 6 -3.29 2.78 -24.36
CA ALA A 6 -4.57 3.27 -23.83
C ALA A 6 -4.59 3.59 -22.31
N TRP A 7 -3.52 3.35 -21.56
CA TRP A 7 -3.47 3.73 -20.14
C TRP A 7 -3.44 5.24 -19.94
N ASP A 8 -2.90 5.96 -20.90
CA ASP A 8 -2.91 7.41 -20.97
C ASP A 8 -4.33 7.99 -21.05
N HIS A 9 -5.36 7.18 -21.37
CA HIS A 9 -6.76 7.60 -21.31
C HIS A 9 -7.42 7.43 -19.93
N ILE A 10 -6.82 6.63 -19.03
CA ILE A 10 -7.38 6.31 -17.72
C ILE A 10 -7.19 7.49 -16.76
N ARG A 11 -8.26 7.93 -16.09
CA ARG A 11 -8.21 9.07 -15.16
C ARG A 11 -7.18 8.88 -14.03
N ALA A 12 -7.17 7.71 -13.40
CA ALA A 12 -6.22 7.40 -12.33
C ALA A 12 -4.76 7.54 -12.76
N VAL A 13 -4.43 7.18 -14.01
CA VAL A 13 -3.08 7.33 -14.58
C VAL A 13 -2.75 8.82 -14.77
N LYS A 14 -3.69 9.61 -15.32
CA LYS A 14 -3.52 11.06 -15.52
C LYS A 14 -3.35 11.83 -14.20
N GLU A 15 -4.03 11.40 -13.15
CA GLU A 15 -4.02 12.03 -11.82
C GLU A 15 -2.91 11.49 -10.89
N GLY A 16 -2.08 10.56 -11.35
CA GLY A 16 -1.01 9.97 -10.53
C GLY A 16 -1.53 9.10 -9.37
N ARG A 17 -2.76 8.58 -9.46
CA ARG A 17 -3.41 7.73 -8.45
C ARG A 17 -3.36 6.26 -8.83
N VAL A 18 -2.17 5.78 -9.19
CA VAL A 18 -1.91 4.37 -9.55
C VAL A 18 -0.96 3.79 -8.53
N TYR A 19 -1.46 2.85 -7.74
CA TYR A 19 -0.70 2.18 -6.70
C TYR A 19 -0.49 0.70 -7.05
N VAL A 20 0.61 0.16 -6.57
CA VAL A 20 1.07 -1.22 -6.63
C VAL A 20 1.21 -1.67 -5.18
N MET A 21 0.61 -2.81 -4.88
CA MET A 21 0.67 -3.43 -3.57
C MET A 21 1.16 -4.86 -3.75
N ALA A 22 2.12 -5.27 -2.93
CA ALA A 22 2.60 -6.63 -2.91
C ALA A 22 1.45 -7.57 -2.49
N GLY A 23 1.28 -8.67 -3.21
CA GLY A 23 0.16 -9.59 -2.98
C GLY A 23 0.18 -10.28 -1.61
N ASP A 24 1.30 -10.18 -0.91
CA ASP A 24 1.57 -10.79 0.38
C ASP A 24 0.92 -10.03 1.57
N ILE A 25 0.51 -8.77 1.34
CA ILE A 25 -0.28 -7.95 2.27
C ILE A 25 -1.74 -7.75 1.82
N TRP A 26 -2.15 -8.36 0.69
CA TRP A 26 -3.52 -8.28 0.17
C TRP A 26 -4.50 -9.17 0.95
N THR A 27 -4.05 -10.35 1.41
CA THR A 27 -4.91 -11.33 2.09
C THR A 27 -4.23 -11.95 3.31
N GLY A 28 -4.96 -12.81 4.02
CA GLY A 28 -4.44 -13.58 5.14
C GLY A 28 -4.16 -12.72 6.37
N PRO A 29 -3.27 -13.18 7.27
CA PRO A 29 -2.99 -12.50 8.55
C PRO A 29 -2.45 -11.08 8.39
N ARG A 30 -1.84 -10.76 7.24
CA ARG A 30 -1.29 -9.43 6.93
C ARG A 30 -2.25 -8.52 6.17
N ALA A 31 -3.49 -8.96 5.89
CA ALA A 31 -4.49 -8.16 5.20
C ALA A 31 -4.75 -6.80 5.88
N ILE A 32 -4.59 -6.72 7.21
CA ILE A 32 -4.74 -5.45 7.96
C ILE A 32 -3.77 -4.36 7.48
N ILE A 33 -2.57 -4.74 7.06
CA ILE A 33 -1.58 -3.82 6.51
C ILE A 33 -2.05 -3.31 5.15
N GLY A 34 -2.44 -4.20 4.23
CA GLY A 34 -2.99 -3.81 2.93
C GLY A 34 -4.22 -2.92 3.06
N MET A 35 -5.15 -3.27 3.96
CA MET A 35 -6.34 -2.46 4.24
C MET A 35 -5.99 -1.07 4.75
N SER A 36 -4.95 -0.94 5.60
CA SER A 36 -4.51 0.37 6.08
C SER A 36 -3.94 1.26 4.96
N TYR A 37 -3.19 0.68 4.00
CA TYR A 37 -2.75 1.40 2.80
C TYR A 37 -3.94 1.84 1.94
N MET A 38 -4.91 0.94 1.69
CA MET A 38 -6.11 1.27 0.91
C MET A 38 -6.93 2.39 1.55
N ALA A 39 -7.11 2.38 2.87
CA ALA A 39 -7.81 3.44 3.58
C ALA A 39 -7.13 4.80 3.34
N LYS A 40 -5.80 4.85 3.42
CA LYS A 40 -5.01 6.07 3.17
C LYS A 40 -5.05 6.50 1.70
N PHE A 41 -5.05 5.56 0.75
CA PHE A 41 -5.17 5.88 -0.68
C PHE A 41 -6.53 6.47 -1.06
N PHE A 42 -7.60 5.92 -0.48
CA PHE A 42 -8.97 6.32 -0.81
C PHE A 42 -9.36 7.61 -0.11
N TYR A 43 -8.96 7.80 1.14
CA TYR A 43 -9.33 8.95 1.97
C TYR A 43 -8.11 9.56 2.70
N PRO A 44 -7.16 10.16 1.96
CA PRO A 44 -5.90 10.65 2.53
C PRO A 44 -6.10 11.70 3.63
N ASP A 45 -7.12 12.56 3.52
CA ASP A 45 -7.39 13.60 4.54
C ASP A 45 -7.96 13.01 5.83
N ALA A 46 -8.87 12.04 5.71
CA ALA A 46 -9.49 11.37 6.85
C ALA A 46 -8.47 10.48 7.60
N PHE A 47 -7.53 9.86 6.87
CA PHE A 47 -6.51 8.97 7.42
C PHE A 47 -5.10 9.56 7.37
N LYS A 48 -4.96 10.89 7.46
CA LYS A 48 -3.65 11.57 7.41
C LYS A 48 -2.66 11.06 8.46
N ALA A 49 -3.17 10.72 9.64
CA ALA A 49 -2.39 10.24 10.78
C ALA A 49 -2.13 8.72 10.76
N LEU A 50 -2.78 7.98 9.85
CA LEU A 50 -2.55 6.54 9.71
C LEU A 50 -1.17 6.30 9.10
N ASP A 51 -0.36 5.46 9.73
CA ASP A 51 0.94 5.03 9.21
C ASP A 51 0.94 3.51 8.95
N PRO A 52 0.58 3.10 7.72
CA PRO A 52 0.60 1.69 7.32
C PRO A 52 1.98 1.03 7.38
N GLU A 53 3.06 1.81 7.20
CA GLU A 53 4.43 1.27 7.24
C GLU A 53 4.83 0.95 8.68
N ALA A 54 4.56 1.86 9.62
CA ALA A 54 4.79 1.61 11.04
C ALA A 54 3.97 0.41 11.54
N LEU A 55 2.71 0.27 11.11
CA LEU A 55 1.89 -0.91 11.42
C LEU A 55 2.52 -2.20 10.87
N HIS A 56 3.03 -2.19 9.64
CA HIS A 56 3.67 -3.36 9.05
C HIS A 56 4.97 -3.72 9.79
N ARG A 57 5.77 -2.71 10.14
CA ARG A 57 6.99 -2.89 10.93
C ARG A 57 6.69 -3.51 12.29
N GLU A 58 5.72 -2.96 13.03
CA GLU A 58 5.28 -3.55 14.30
C GLU A 58 4.84 -4.99 14.09
N TYR A 59 4.05 -5.27 13.05
CA TYR A 59 3.58 -6.62 12.80
C TYR A 59 4.73 -7.60 12.58
N MET A 60 5.71 -7.25 11.74
CA MET A 60 6.86 -8.10 11.45
C MET A 60 7.72 -8.31 12.70
N GLU A 61 8.11 -7.21 13.35
CA GLU A 61 9.14 -7.26 14.38
C GLU A 61 8.59 -7.77 15.72
N LYS A 62 7.40 -7.32 16.12
CA LYS A 62 6.80 -7.66 17.42
C LYS A 62 6.03 -8.97 17.40
N PHE A 63 5.22 -9.22 16.37
CA PHE A 63 4.35 -10.40 16.34
C PHE A 63 4.94 -11.57 15.59
N GLN A 64 5.78 -11.33 14.57
CA GLN A 64 6.42 -12.41 13.81
C GLN A 64 7.89 -12.64 14.21
N GLY A 65 8.52 -11.71 14.93
CA GLY A 65 9.93 -11.82 15.33
C GLY A 65 10.90 -11.74 14.16
N ILE A 66 10.50 -11.12 13.04
CA ILE A 66 11.28 -10.98 11.82
C ILE A 66 11.55 -9.50 11.57
N ASN A 67 12.77 -9.17 11.16
CA ASN A 67 13.13 -7.79 10.82
C ASN A 67 12.33 -7.30 9.60
N TYR A 68 11.75 -6.11 9.70
CA TYR A 68 11.07 -5.47 8.58
C TYR A 68 12.07 -5.09 7.47
N GLN A 69 11.83 -5.56 6.25
CA GLN A 69 12.72 -5.33 5.10
C GLN A 69 11.95 -5.20 3.79
N GLY A 70 12.50 -4.44 2.84
CA GLY A 70 11.95 -4.30 1.49
C GLY A 70 10.89 -3.21 1.35
N MET A 71 10.21 -3.23 0.20
CA MET A 71 9.14 -2.30 -0.16
C MET A 71 7.92 -3.12 -0.58
N TYR A 72 6.80 -2.91 0.09
CA TYR A 72 5.57 -3.67 -0.12
C TYR A 72 4.51 -2.90 -0.91
N VAL A 73 4.73 -1.60 -1.09
CA VAL A 73 3.80 -0.69 -1.76
C VAL A 73 4.60 0.35 -2.53
N TYR A 74 4.12 0.72 -3.72
CA TYR A 74 4.74 1.69 -4.62
C TYR A 74 3.66 2.23 -5.58
N PRO A 75 3.70 3.45 -6.12
CA PRO A 75 4.45 4.62 -5.69
C PRO A 75 3.74 5.36 -4.54
#